data_AF-A0A1A9RZ76-F1
#
_entry.id   AF-A0A1A9RZ76-F1
#
_cell.length_a   1.000
_cell.length_b   1.000
_cell.length_c   1.000
_cell.angle_alpha   90.00
_cell.angle_beta   90.00
_cell.angle_gamma   90.00
#
_symmetry.space_group_name_H-M   'P 1'
#
loop_
_entity.id
_entity.type
_entity.pdbx_description
1 polymer ?
#
loop_
_entity_poly.entity_id
_entity_poly.type
_entity_poly.pdbx_seq_one_letter_code
_entity_poly.pdbx_strand_id
1 'polypeptide(L)'
;MFRKLIPALFLLALIPGAAAYNPSSSMRDLFISRCTGEIAAAGISRQSAADICACTFNQISSRYGSNWPQTLTSQDISNKSELTSFIDTATRQCVTRHMPR
;
A
#
# COMPACT_ATOMS: atom_id res chain seq x y z
N MET A 1 4.13 8.96 -16.11
CA MET A 1 3.95 7.48 -16.22
C MET A 1 3.81 6.80 -14.85
N PHE A 2 4.53 7.28 -13.82
CA PHE A 2 4.62 6.70 -12.47
C PHE A 2 3.28 6.46 -11.75
N ARG A 3 2.30 7.38 -11.84
CA ARG A 3 0.98 7.23 -11.18
C ARG A 3 0.25 5.91 -11.49
N LYS A 4 0.48 5.30 -12.66
CA LYS A 4 -0.16 4.04 -13.06
C LYS A 4 0.49 2.80 -12.44
N LEU A 5 1.74 2.92 -11.97
CA LEU A 5 2.53 1.84 -11.38
C LEU A 5 2.38 1.77 -9.85
N ILE A 6 1.95 2.86 -9.22
CA ILE A 6 1.80 2.95 -7.76
C ILE A 6 0.89 1.85 -7.17
N PRO A 7 -0.26 1.50 -7.76
CA PRO A 7 -1.07 0.39 -7.28
C PRO A 7 -0.33 -0.95 -7.28
N ALA A 8 0.49 -1.21 -8.29
CA ALA A 8 1.28 -2.44 -8.37
C ALA A 8 2.43 -2.44 -7.34
N LEU A 9 3.08 -1.29 -7.14
CA LEU A 9 4.11 -1.12 -6.10
C LEU A 9 3.52 -1.28 -4.69
N PHE A 10 2.29 -0.83 -4.49
CA PHE A 10 1.55 -1.02 -3.24
C PHE A 10 1.27 -2.50 -2.96
N LEU A 11 0.93 -3.29 -3.99
CA LEU A 11 0.76 -4.74 -3.88
C LEU A 11 2.09 -5.46 -3.59
N LEU A 12 3.22 -4.97 -4.12
CA LEU A 12 4.54 -5.50 -3.78
C LEU A 12 4.92 -5.27 -2.31
N ALA A 13 4.44 -4.18 -1.72
CA ALA A 13 4.60 -3.91 -0.28
C ALA A 13 3.76 -4.83 0.62
N LEU A 14 2.78 -5.54 0.06
CA LEU A 14 1.93 -6.49 0.78
C LEU A 14 2.55 -7.89 0.88
N ILE A 15 3.51 -8.20 0.02
CA ILE A 15 4.26 -9.44 0.13
C ILE A 15 5.11 -9.32 1.40
N PRO A 16 4.90 -10.17 2.43
CA PRO A 16 5.75 -10.17 3.60
C PRO A 16 7.13 -10.66 3.15
N GLY A 17 7.99 -9.74 2.73
CA GLY A 17 9.41 -10.04 2.65
C GLY A 17 9.87 -10.28 4.08
N ALA A 18 10.52 -11.42 4.31
CA ALA A 18 11.04 -11.91 5.59
C ALA A 18 12.04 -10.99 6.32
N ALA A 19 12.11 -9.70 6.00
CA ALA A 19 13.01 -8.74 6.61
C ALA A 19 12.23 -7.80 7.55
N ALA A 20 12.51 -7.95 8.84
CA ALA A 20 12.16 -7.08 9.95
C ALA A 20 10.68 -7.07 10.40
N TYR A 21 10.18 -8.20 10.89
CA TYR A 21 9.11 -8.20 11.88
C TYR A 21 9.69 -7.68 13.21
N ASN A 22 9.55 -6.37 13.47
CA ASN A 22 9.74 -5.82 14.81
C ASN A 22 8.42 -5.98 15.58
N PRO A 23 8.37 -6.73 16.69
CA PRO A 23 7.14 -6.98 17.45
C PRO A 23 6.54 -5.73 18.10
N SER A 24 7.27 -4.61 18.10
CA SER A 24 6.86 -3.29 18.60
C SER A 24 6.29 -2.36 17.52
N SER A 25 6.37 -2.71 16.24
CA SER A 25 5.85 -1.89 15.14
C SER A 25 4.45 -2.36 14.76
N SER A 26 3.45 -1.46 14.82
CA SER A 26 2.10 -1.78 14.35
C SER A 26 2.18 -2.21 12.89
N MET A 27 1.37 -3.20 12.49
CA MET A 27 1.30 -3.68 11.10
C MET A 27 1.16 -2.55 10.08
N ARG A 28 0.42 -1.50 10.49
CA ARG A 28 0.30 -0.23 9.78
C ARG A 28 1.65 0.43 9.48
N ASP A 29 2.53 0.58 10.46
CA ASP A 29 3.80 1.29 10.30
C ASP A 29 4.78 0.48 9.45
N LEU A 30 4.81 -0.84 9.63
CA LEU A 30 5.59 -1.75 8.76
C LEU A 30 5.12 -1.64 7.31
N PHE A 31 3.81 -1.67 7.10
CA PHE A 31 3.20 -1.53 5.79
C PHE A 31 3.53 -0.17 5.15
N ILE A 32 3.30 0.93 5.87
CA ILE A 32 3.54 2.29 5.38
C ILE A 32 5.02 2.46 5.04
N SER A 33 5.94 2.00 5.90
CA SER A 33 7.38 2.10 5.66
C SER A 33 7.77 1.39 4.35
N ARG A 34 7.27 0.17 4.13
CA ARG A 34 7.58 -0.62 2.93
C ARG A 34 6.98 -0.01 1.66
N CYS A 35 5.70 0.32 1.70
CA CYS A 35 5.00 1.01 0.62
C CYS A 35 5.71 2.33 0.25
N THR A 36 6.16 3.09 1.25
CA THR A 36 6.89 4.34 1.03
C THR A 36 8.19 4.08 0.28
N GLY A 37 8.92 3.03 0.63
CA GLY A 37 10.15 2.62 -0.05
C GLY A 37 9.93 2.28 -1.52
N GLU A 38 8.93 1.44 -1.83
CA GLU A 38 8.60 1.03 -3.20
C GLU A 38 8.15 2.22 -4.06
N ILE A 39 7.28 3.07 -3.52
CA ILE A 39 6.78 4.25 -4.24
C ILE A 39 7.90 5.30 -4.41
N ALA A 40 8.76 5.47 -3.41
CA ALA A 40 9.89 6.40 -3.51
C ALA A 40 10.97 5.92 -4.50
N ALA A 41 11.19 4.61 -4.60
CA ALA A 41 12.07 4.01 -5.62
C ALA A 41 11.60 4.31 -7.05
N ALA A 42 10.29 4.53 -7.24
CA ALA A 42 9.71 4.98 -8.50
C ALA A 42 9.85 6.49 -8.75
N GLY A 43 10.65 7.22 -7.96
CA GLY A 43 10.95 8.64 -8.16
C GLY A 43 9.97 9.61 -7.49
N ILE A 44 9.14 9.13 -6.57
CA ILE A 44 8.25 9.99 -5.76
C ILE A 44 8.96 10.42 -4.48
N SER A 45 8.70 11.65 -4.02
CA SER A 45 9.26 12.11 -2.74
C SER A 45 8.82 11.17 -1.61
N ARG A 46 9.71 10.87 -0.65
CA ARG A 46 9.35 10.01 0.49
C ARG A 46 8.16 10.56 1.27
N GLN A 47 8.02 11.89 1.36
CA GLN A 47 6.90 12.52 2.04
C GLN A 47 5.58 12.21 1.33
N SER A 48 5.49 12.48 0.02
CA SER A 48 4.29 12.16 -0.76
C SER A 48 4.01 10.67 -0.78
N ALA A 49 5.05 9.83 -0.86
CA ALA A 49 4.91 8.38 -0.80
C ALA A 49 4.32 7.93 0.54
N ALA A 50 4.80 8.46 1.67
CA ALA A 50 4.27 8.17 3.00
C ALA A 50 2.81 8.60 3.13
N ASP A 51 2.45 9.79 2.64
CA ASP A 51 1.08 10.30 2.67
C ASP A 51 0.14 9.43 1.81
N ILE A 52 0.57 9.01 0.62
CA ILE A 52 -0.17 8.07 -0.25
C ILE A 52 -0.38 6.74 0.49
N CYS A 53 0.69 6.17 1.04
CA CYS A 53 0.63 4.87 1.71
C CYS A 53 -0.28 4.88 2.94
N ALA A 54 -0.18 5.93 3.76
CA ALA A 54 -1.03 6.12 4.93
C ALA A 54 -2.51 6.31 4.54
N CYS A 55 -2.78 7.14 3.52
CA CYS A 55 -4.12 7.35 3.00
C CYS A 55 -4.74 6.03 2.53
N THR A 56 -4.00 5.24 1.74
CA THR A 56 -4.51 3.99 1.19
C THR A 56 -4.75 2.96 2.29
N PHE A 57 -3.82 2.81 3.25
CA PHE A 57 -4.02 1.93 4.40
C PHE A 57 -5.29 2.27 5.19
N ASN A 58 -5.50 3.56 5.47
CA ASN A 58 -6.67 4.02 6.22
C ASN A 58 -7.98 3.77 5.45
N GLN A 59 -8.00 4.00 4.12
CA GLN A 59 -9.16 3.71 3.29
C GLN A 59 -9.55 2.22 3.32
N ILE A 60 -8.57 1.33 3.20
CA ILE A 60 -8.83 -0.11 3.23
C ILE A 60 -9.24 -0.56 4.63
N SER A 61 -8.57 -0.03 5.66
CA SER A 61 -8.89 -0.34 7.06
C SER A 61 -10.31 0.06 7.44
N SER A 62 -10.86 1.11 6.83
CA SER A 62 -12.25 1.54 7.06
C SER A 62 -13.28 0.50 6.60
N ARG A 63 -12.93 -0.40 5.65
CA ARG A 63 -13.84 -1.42 5.11
C ARG A 63 -13.51 -2.83 5.58
N TYR A 64 -12.22 -3.15 5.74
CA TYR A 64 -11.72 -4.51 6.03
C TYR A 64 -11.07 -4.65 7.40
N GLY A 65 -11.02 -3.58 8.22
CA GLY A 65 -10.33 -3.57 9.51
C GLY A 65 -8.81 -3.39 9.37
N SER A 66 -8.11 -3.02 10.45
CA SER A 66 -6.68 -2.68 10.42
C SER A 66 -5.74 -3.85 10.16
N ASN A 67 -6.24 -5.08 10.22
CA ASN A 67 -5.53 -6.33 9.95
C ASN A 67 -5.73 -6.85 8.52
N TRP A 68 -6.37 -6.06 7.63
CA TRP A 68 -6.55 -6.38 6.22
C TRP A 68 -5.25 -6.79 5.47
N PRO A 69 -4.03 -6.34 5.83
CA PRO A 69 -2.82 -6.84 5.15
C PRO A 69 -2.58 -8.33 5.40
N GLN A 70 -3.04 -8.89 6.53
CA GLN A 70 -2.93 -10.32 6.82
C GLN A 70 -3.97 -11.16 6.08
N THR A 71 -5.09 -10.55 5.70
CA THR A 71 -6.15 -11.25 4.97
C THR A 71 -5.81 -11.41 3.48
N LEU A 72 -4.75 -10.75 3.00
CA LEU A 72 -4.25 -10.91 1.66
C LEU A 72 -3.38 -12.16 1.56
N THR A 73 -3.87 -13.15 0.82
CA THR A 73 -3.05 -14.28 0.40
C THR A 73 -2.45 -14.03 -0.98
N SER A 74 -1.37 -14.73 -1.33
CA SER A 74 -0.83 -14.71 -2.69
C SER A 74 -1.88 -15.10 -3.75
N GLN A 75 -2.87 -15.90 -3.36
CA GLN A 75 -4.02 -16.24 -4.20
C GLN A 75 -4.95 -15.06 -4.46
N ASP A 76 -5.21 -14.20 -3.47
CA ASP A 76 -6.05 -13.00 -3.63
C ASP A 76 -5.41 -11.97 -4.58
N ILE A 77 -4.09 -11.85 -4.50
CA ILE A 77 -3.29 -11.00 -5.39
C ILE A 77 -3.35 -11.56 -6.82
N SER A 78 -3.21 -12.87 -6.99
CA SER A 78 -3.23 -13.53 -8.31
C SER A 78 -4.62 -13.60 -8.95
N ASN A 79 -5.68 -13.75 -8.15
CA ASN A 79 -7.07 -13.83 -8.63
C ASN A 79 -7.73 -12.47 -8.85
N LYS A 80 -7.04 -11.35 -8.59
CA LYS A 80 -7.62 -10.00 -8.61
C LYS A 80 -8.94 -9.94 -7.83
N SER A 81 -8.89 -10.43 -6.59
CA SER A 81 -10.04 -10.42 -5.69
C SER A 81 -10.66 -9.02 -5.57
N GLU A 82 -11.90 -8.93 -5.08
CA GLU A 82 -12.56 -7.65 -4.80
C GLU A 82 -11.66 -6.72 -3.96
N LEU A 83 -10.91 -7.30 -3.02
CA LEU A 83 -9.93 -6.59 -2.20
C LEU A 83 -8.79 -5.99 -3.04
N THR A 84 -8.23 -6.73 -3.99
CA THR A 84 -7.16 -6.26 -4.88
C THR A 84 -7.63 -5.10 -5.77
N SER A 85 -8.87 -5.17 -6.29
CA SER A 85 -9.51 -4.06 -7.02
C SER A 85 -9.78 -2.84 -6.13
N PHE A 86 -10.18 -3.08 -4.88
CA PHE A 86 -10.39 -2.00 -3.91
C PHE A 86 -9.07 -1.31 -3.56
N ILE A 87 -7.99 -2.07 -3.36
CA ILE A 87 -6.64 -1.56 -3.14
C ILE A 87 -6.20 -0.67 -4.30
N ASP A 88 -6.39 -1.12 -5.54
CA ASP A 88 -6.05 -0.32 -6.73
C ASP A 88 -6.82 1.01 -6.76
N THR A 89 -8.14 0.94 -6.51
CA THR A 89 -9.02 2.12 -6.47
C THR A 89 -8.60 3.11 -5.38
N ALA A 90 -8.43 2.63 -4.15
CA ALA A 90 -8.01 3.43 -3.00
C ALA A 90 -6.63 4.07 -3.24
N THR A 91 -5.70 3.31 -3.83
CA THR A 91 -4.37 3.81 -4.18
C THR A 91 -4.46 4.95 -5.19
N ARG A 92 -5.21 4.79 -6.28
CA ARG A 92 -5.38 5.85 -7.30
C ARG A 92 -5.99 7.12 -6.73
N GLN A 93 -6.98 6.99 -5.84
CA GLN A 93 -7.59 8.14 -5.18
C GLN A 93 -6.58 8.87 -4.29
N CYS A 94 -5.83 8.15 -3.46
CA CYS A 94 -4.82 8.72 -2.57
C CYS A 94 -3.67 9.37 -3.35
N VAL A 95 -3.19 8.73 -4.41
CA VAL A 95 -2.22 9.32 -5.35
C VAL A 95 -2.73 10.62 -5.96
N THR A 96 -4.00 10.66 -6.35
CA THR A 96 -4.60 11.87 -6.93
C THR A 96 -4.67 13.01 -5.91
N ARG A 97 -4.92 12.69 -4.64
CA ARG A 97 -4.98 13.66 -3.54
C ARG A 97 -3.61 14.17 -3.10
N HIS A 98 -2.61 13.30 -3.02
CA HIS A 98 -1.32 13.59 -2.38
C HIS A 98 -0.17 13.83 -3.36
N MET A 99 -0.41 13.66 -4.66
CA MET A 99 0.56 13.98 -5.70
C MET A 99 0.00 15.16 -6.52
N PRO A 100 0.51 16.39 -6.38
CA PRO A 100 0.09 17.49 -7.26
C PRO A 100 0.53 17.23 -8.71
N ARG A 101 -0.16 17.88 -9.67
CA ARG A 101 0.03 17.71 -11.12
C ARG A 101 1.44 18.07 -11.57
#